data_AF-A0A8K0C3L9-F1
#
_entry.id   AF-A0A8K0C3L9-F1
#
_cell.length_a   1.000
_cell.length_b   1.000
_cell.length_c   1.000
_cell.angle_alpha   90.00
_cell.angle_beta   90.00
_cell.angle_gamma   90.00
#
_symmetry.space_group_name_H-M   'P 1'
#
loop_
_entity.id
_entity.type
_entity.pdbx_description
1 polymer ?
#
loop_
_entity_poly.entity_id
_entity_poly.type
_entity_poly.pdbx_seq_one_letter_code
_entity_poly.pdbx_strand_id
1 'polypeptide(L)'
;MMEQFKKTVVGFADTLTIFKNFLTKRQEEKQSFKVEDLARDFLGPEFTEGLHNAAQDIKILSTLIDKINVPNDKIISMAKSTPFILADRALKKYFKGAVTSVIASKIALGRINLTTLKKAFQFGGYDSVKMLLAENINNKPRVTKNEKTIKAIVDRLDQRDKTDSIGLHRRHPMQRSRYGVDLCPTAVITTVACFIASLMTEENKTLVVDCNKVKRVPEKVMTAL
;
A
#
# COMPACT_ATOMS: atom_id res chain seq x y z
N MET A 1 16.90 -6.45 -4.87
CA MET A 1 16.02 -6.38 -3.67
C MET A 1 14.53 -6.32 -4.05
N MET A 2 14.05 -5.32 -4.81
CA MET A 2 12.61 -5.18 -5.14
C MET A 2 12.04 -6.34 -5.99
N GLU A 3 12.77 -6.83 -6.99
CA GLU A 3 12.29 -7.96 -7.81
C GLU A 3 12.23 -9.28 -7.04
N GLN A 4 13.16 -9.49 -6.10
CA GLN A 4 13.11 -10.66 -5.22
C GLN A 4 11.94 -10.56 -4.25
N PHE A 5 11.68 -9.37 -3.69
CA PHE A 5 10.52 -9.11 -2.85
C PHE A 5 9.20 -9.42 -3.57
N LYS A 6 9.05 -8.99 -4.83
CA LYS A 6 7.85 -9.26 -5.65
C LYS A 6 7.65 -10.74 -5.97
N LYS A 7 8.71 -11.54 -5.97
CA LYS A 7 8.62 -13.00 -6.18
C LYS A 7 8.10 -13.72 -4.93
N THR A 8 8.35 -13.19 -3.74
CA THR A 8 7.95 -13.83 -2.49
C THR A 8 6.64 -13.28 -1.96
N VAL A 9 6.45 -11.95 -1.94
CA VAL A 9 5.25 -11.30 -1.38
C VAL A 9 4.27 -10.96 -2.49
N VAL A 10 3.17 -11.70 -2.55
CA VAL A 10 2.15 -11.52 -3.60
C VAL A 10 1.16 -10.41 -3.27
N GLY A 11 0.98 -10.10 -1.99
CA GLY A 11 0.05 -9.07 -1.53
C GLY A 11 0.08 -8.86 -0.03
N PHE A 12 -0.78 -7.96 0.42
CA PHE A 12 -0.85 -7.51 1.79
C PHE A 12 -2.31 -7.41 2.23
N ALA A 13 -2.61 -7.94 3.40
CA ALA A 13 -3.91 -7.85 4.03
C ALA A 13 -3.86 -6.88 5.21
N ASP A 14 -4.89 -6.06 5.32
CA ASP A 14 -5.10 -5.15 6.45
C ASP A 14 -5.89 -5.88 7.53
N THR A 15 -5.22 -6.24 8.63
CA THR A 15 -5.83 -7.03 9.71
C THR A 15 -6.93 -6.26 10.43
N LEU A 16 -6.91 -4.93 10.44
CA LEU A 16 -8.00 -4.14 11.00
C LEU A 16 -9.30 -4.38 10.23
N THR A 17 -9.22 -4.37 8.89
CA THR A 17 -10.37 -4.65 8.02
C THR A 17 -10.84 -6.10 8.20
N ILE A 18 -9.91 -7.05 8.33
CA ILE A 18 -10.23 -8.45 8.62
C ILE A 18 -10.97 -8.57 9.96
N PHE A 19 -10.42 -8.03 11.04
CA PHE A 19 -11.02 -8.16 12.37
C PHE A 19 -12.41 -7.51 12.43
N LYS A 20 -12.64 -6.39 11.76
CA LYS A 20 -13.99 -5.80 11.66
C LYS A 20 -14.99 -6.74 11.00
N ASN A 21 -14.59 -7.47 9.96
CA ASN A 21 -15.46 -8.41 9.27
C ASN A 21 -15.76 -9.67 10.10
N PHE A 22 -14.84 -10.10 10.96
CA PHE A 22 -14.98 -11.33 11.76
C PHE A 22 -15.53 -11.09 13.16
N LEU A 23 -15.33 -9.89 13.71
CA LEU A 23 -15.81 -9.49 15.03
C LEU A 23 -16.95 -8.48 14.88
N THR A 24 -18.01 -8.86 14.15
CA THR A 24 -19.14 -7.97 13.85
C THR A 24 -19.83 -7.44 15.10
N LYS A 25 -20.01 -8.30 16.12
CA LYS A 25 -20.55 -7.89 17.43
C LYS A 25 -19.72 -6.78 18.08
N ARG A 26 -18.39 -6.90 18.03
CA ARG A 26 -17.44 -5.87 18.52
C ARG A 26 -17.62 -4.55 17.77
N GLN A 27 -17.86 -4.62 16.46
CA GLN A 27 -18.12 -3.45 15.62
C GLN A 27 -19.47 -2.79 15.95
N GLU A 28 -20.53 -3.58 16.16
CA GLU A 28 -21.86 -3.12 16.57
C GLU A 28 -21.82 -2.43 17.94
N GLU A 29 -21.08 -3.00 18.88
CA GLU A 29 -20.84 -2.47 20.23
C GLU A 29 -19.85 -1.29 20.25
N LYS A 30 -19.33 -0.87 19.09
CA LYS A 30 -18.35 0.23 18.94
C LYS A 30 -17.09 0.07 19.80
N GLN A 31 -16.71 -1.17 20.08
CA GLN A 31 -15.49 -1.48 20.82
C GLN A 31 -14.24 -1.21 19.96
N SER A 32 -13.12 -0.97 20.63
CA SER A 32 -11.87 -0.60 19.97
C SER A 32 -11.19 -1.78 19.27
N PHE A 33 -10.58 -1.53 18.11
CA PHE A 33 -9.80 -2.53 17.35
C PHE A 33 -8.29 -2.23 17.39
N LYS A 34 -7.82 -1.46 18.38
CA LYS A 34 -6.38 -1.34 18.59
C LYS A 34 -5.80 -2.71 18.95
N VAL A 35 -4.58 -2.97 18.52
CA VAL A 35 -3.89 -4.25 18.80
C VAL A 35 -3.83 -4.51 20.30
N GLU A 36 -3.59 -3.48 21.11
CA GLU A 36 -3.60 -3.56 22.58
C GLU A 36 -4.95 -4.04 23.14
N ASP A 37 -6.04 -3.45 22.69
CA ASP A 37 -7.38 -3.80 23.17
C ASP A 37 -7.77 -5.22 22.70
N LEU A 38 -7.41 -5.59 21.48
CA LEU A 38 -7.62 -6.95 20.98
C LEU A 38 -6.76 -7.98 21.73
N ALA A 39 -5.49 -7.68 21.99
CA ALA A 39 -4.60 -8.56 22.74
C ALA A 39 -5.14 -8.79 24.16
N ARG A 40 -5.52 -7.71 24.85
CA ARG A 40 -6.08 -7.80 26.20
C ARG A 40 -7.37 -8.63 26.24
N ASP A 41 -8.28 -8.42 25.29
CA ASP A 41 -9.60 -9.05 25.31
C ASP A 41 -9.58 -10.51 24.84
N PHE A 42 -8.69 -10.88 23.91
CA PHE A 42 -8.65 -12.22 23.30
C PHE A 42 -7.49 -13.11 23.80
N LEU A 43 -6.36 -12.52 24.22
CA LEU A 43 -5.15 -13.24 24.62
C LEU A 43 -4.86 -13.12 26.12
N GLY A 44 -5.21 -11.98 26.74
CA GLY A 44 -4.95 -11.69 28.15
C GLY A 44 -4.11 -10.42 28.34
N PRO A 45 -4.14 -9.79 29.53
CA PRO A 45 -3.42 -8.55 29.81
C PRO A 45 -1.89 -8.67 29.68
N GLU A 46 -1.32 -9.84 29.93
CA GLU A 46 0.11 -10.13 29.80
C GLU A 46 0.63 -9.96 28.37
N PHE A 47 -0.24 -10.10 27.37
CA PHE A 47 0.11 -9.89 25.96
C PHE A 47 0.19 -8.41 25.56
N THR A 48 -0.11 -7.49 26.48
CA THR A 48 0.05 -6.05 26.24
C THR A 48 1.46 -5.56 26.60
N GLU A 49 2.20 -6.34 27.39
CA GLU A 49 3.58 -6.03 27.75
C GLU A 49 4.50 -6.17 26.52
N GLY A 50 5.18 -5.08 26.15
CA GLY A 50 6.09 -5.06 25.01
C GLY A 50 5.45 -4.71 23.66
N LEU A 51 4.19 -4.26 23.63
CA LEU A 51 3.65 -3.54 22.48
C LEU A 51 4.52 -2.31 22.15
N HIS A 52 4.49 -1.87 20.89
CA HIS A 52 5.42 -0.90 20.31
C HIS A 52 6.81 -1.46 19.99
N ASN A 53 7.01 -2.77 20.19
CA ASN A 53 8.10 -3.51 19.57
C ASN A 53 7.57 -4.26 18.34
N ALA A 54 8.09 -3.93 17.15
CA ALA A 54 7.58 -4.49 15.90
C ALA A 54 7.58 -6.04 15.85
N ALA A 55 8.59 -6.70 16.42
CA ALA A 55 8.63 -8.16 16.43
C ALA A 55 7.55 -8.75 17.35
N GLN A 56 7.30 -8.09 18.48
CA GLN A 56 6.23 -8.47 19.40
C GLN A 56 4.85 -8.17 18.82
N ASP A 57 4.68 -7.01 18.19
CA ASP A 57 3.43 -6.62 17.52
C ASP A 57 3.05 -7.66 16.45
N ILE A 58 4.02 -8.16 15.66
CA ILE A 58 3.79 -9.22 14.67
C ILE A 58 3.37 -10.54 15.32
N LYS A 59 4.05 -10.95 16.40
CA LYS A 59 3.69 -12.18 17.12
C LYS A 59 2.27 -12.09 17.65
N ILE A 60 1.92 -10.99 18.32
CA ILE A 60 0.57 -10.74 18.85
C ILE A 60 -0.46 -10.78 17.72
N LEU A 61 -0.18 -10.17 16.58
CA LEU A 61 -1.10 -10.19 15.43
C LEU A 61 -1.30 -11.58 14.85
N SER A 62 -0.25 -12.38 14.74
CA SER A 62 -0.36 -13.77 14.30
C SER A 62 -1.21 -14.57 15.28
N THR A 63 -0.94 -14.45 16.58
CA THR A 63 -1.71 -15.14 17.62
C THR A 63 -3.17 -14.69 17.64
N LEU A 64 -3.46 -13.40 17.39
CA LEU A 64 -4.82 -12.89 17.26
C LEU A 64 -5.55 -13.49 16.06
N ILE A 65 -4.90 -13.59 14.91
CA ILE A 65 -5.47 -14.24 13.71
C ILE A 65 -5.85 -15.69 14.01
N ASP A 66 -4.96 -16.42 14.67
CA ASP A 66 -5.18 -17.82 15.05
C ASP A 66 -6.30 -17.94 16.11
N LYS A 67 -6.28 -17.08 17.13
CA LYS A 67 -7.27 -17.08 18.23
C LYS A 67 -8.68 -16.70 17.76
N ILE A 68 -8.78 -15.75 16.84
CA ILE A 68 -10.05 -15.33 16.20
C ILE A 68 -10.47 -16.36 15.13
N ASN A 69 -9.59 -17.30 14.78
CA ASN A 69 -9.82 -18.35 13.80
C ASN A 69 -10.17 -17.78 12.40
N VAL A 70 -9.40 -16.79 11.94
CA VAL A 70 -9.58 -16.21 10.61
C VAL A 70 -9.04 -17.18 9.55
N PRO A 71 -9.87 -17.67 8.61
CA PRO A 71 -9.43 -18.59 7.58
C PRO A 71 -8.44 -17.96 6.57
N ASN A 72 -7.44 -18.71 6.15
CA ASN A 72 -6.41 -18.25 5.20
C ASN A 72 -6.99 -17.80 3.85
N ASP A 73 -8.01 -18.48 3.32
CA ASP A 73 -8.70 -18.08 2.09
C ASP A 73 -9.34 -16.69 2.22
N LYS A 74 -9.83 -16.34 3.42
CA LYS A 74 -10.41 -15.03 3.71
C LYS A 74 -9.34 -13.96 3.78
N ILE A 75 -8.21 -14.23 4.42
CA ILE A 75 -7.04 -13.33 4.42
C ILE A 75 -6.60 -13.05 2.98
N ILE A 76 -6.45 -14.10 2.16
CA ILE A 76 -6.06 -14.00 0.75
C ILE A 76 -7.08 -13.19 -0.05
N SER A 77 -8.38 -13.45 0.13
CA SER A 77 -9.45 -12.75 -0.60
C SER A 77 -9.52 -11.25 -0.28
N MET A 78 -9.07 -10.86 0.91
CA MET A 78 -9.05 -9.47 1.38
C MET A 78 -7.70 -8.78 1.12
N ALA A 79 -6.69 -9.52 0.66
CA ALA A 79 -5.38 -9.00 0.38
C ALA A 79 -5.36 -8.13 -0.88
N LYS A 80 -4.59 -7.04 -0.83
CA LYS A 80 -4.26 -6.20 -1.97
C LYS A 80 -2.95 -6.68 -2.57
N SER A 81 -2.95 -6.94 -3.88
CA SER A 81 -1.75 -7.45 -4.56
C SER A 81 -0.59 -6.42 -4.53
N THR A 82 0.64 -6.91 -4.48
CA THR A 82 1.84 -6.07 -4.53
C THR A 82 1.88 -5.15 -5.77
N PRO A 83 1.57 -5.63 -6.99
CA PRO A 83 1.49 -4.76 -8.17
C PRO A 83 0.45 -3.63 -8.01
N PHE A 84 -0.70 -3.93 -7.41
CA PHE A 84 -1.73 -2.92 -7.14
C PHE A 84 -1.23 -1.84 -6.18
N ILE A 85 -0.63 -2.23 -5.05
CA ILE A 85 -0.15 -1.27 -4.03
C ILE A 85 0.94 -0.35 -4.60
N LEU A 86 1.86 -0.91 -5.38
CA LEU A 86 2.91 -0.14 -6.04
C LEU A 86 2.33 0.85 -7.05
N ALA A 87 1.37 0.41 -7.87
CA ALA A 87 0.68 1.28 -8.83
C ALA A 87 -0.11 2.39 -8.13
N ASP A 88 -0.92 2.05 -7.12
CA ASP A 88 -1.72 2.97 -6.33
C ASP A 88 -0.87 4.07 -5.69
N ARG A 89 0.23 3.68 -5.03
CA ARG A 89 1.16 4.63 -4.40
C ARG A 89 1.83 5.55 -5.43
N ALA A 90 2.27 4.99 -6.55
CA ALA A 90 2.89 5.77 -7.62
C ALA A 90 1.91 6.78 -8.23
N LEU A 91 0.67 6.36 -8.53
CA LEU A 91 -0.37 7.19 -9.10
C LEU A 91 -0.81 8.31 -8.14
N LYS A 92 -1.04 7.99 -6.86
CA LYS A 92 -1.35 8.99 -5.82
C LYS A 92 -0.27 10.05 -5.70
N LYS A 93 1.00 9.65 -5.75
CA LYS A 93 2.13 10.59 -5.74
C LYS A 93 2.17 11.44 -7.00
N TYR A 94 1.98 10.83 -8.18
CA TYR A 94 2.08 11.50 -9.46
C TYR A 94 0.98 12.55 -9.67
N PHE A 95 -0.27 12.17 -9.36
CA PHE A 95 -1.45 13.00 -9.54
C PHE A 95 -1.87 13.79 -8.30
N LYS A 96 -1.01 13.88 -7.27
CA LYS A 96 -1.27 14.71 -6.09
C LYS A 96 -1.60 16.15 -6.51
N GLY A 97 -2.77 16.64 -6.08
CA GLY A 97 -3.27 17.97 -6.39
C GLY A 97 -4.01 18.10 -7.73
N ALA A 98 -3.85 17.13 -8.64
CA ALA A 98 -4.57 17.12 -9.92
C ALA A 98 -5.88 16.33 -9.85
N VAL A 99 -5.88 15.18 -9.15
CA VAL A 99 -7.07 14.36 -8.90
C VAL A 99 -7.12 13.89 -7.45
N THR A 100 -8.31 13.44 -7.03
CA THR A 100 -8.47 12.86 -5.69
C THR A 100 -7.73 11.53 -5.57
N SER A 101 -7.34 11.17 -4.35
CA SER A 101 -6.72 9.88 -4.04
C SER A 101 -7.60 8.69 -4.44
N VAL A 102 -8.93 8.87 -4.42
CA VAL A 102 -9.92 7.87 -4.85
C VAL A 102 -9.81 7.60 -6.34
N ILE A 103 -9.69 8.63 -7.18
CA ILE A 103 -9.52 8.45 -8.63
C ILE A 103 -8.20 7.74 -8.93
N ALA A 104 -7.09 8.14 -8.28
CA ALA A 104 -5.82 7.44 -8.43
C ALA A 104 -5.91 5.95 -8.04
N SER A 105 -6.64 5.64 -6.97
CA SER A 105 -6.90 4.25 -6.54
C SER A 105 -7.74 3.49 -7.56
N LYS A 106 -8.77 4.12 -8.15
CA LYS A 106 -9.60 3.51 -9.20
C LYS A 106 -8.80 3.18 -10.45
N ILE A 107 -7.86 4.04 -10.85
CA ILE A 107 -6.94 3.77 -11.97
C ILE A 107 -6.13 2.50 -11.68
N ALA A 108 -5.52 2.39 -10.48
CA ALA A 108 -4.78 1.21 -10.08
C ALA A 108 -5.66 -0.05 -10.03
N LEU A 109 -6.89 0.07 -9.51
CA LEU A 109 -7.87 -1.03 -9.45
C LEU A 109 -8.24 -1.51 -10.85
N GLY A 110 -8.35 -0.60 -11.82
CA GLY A 110 -8.53 -0.90 -13.24
C GLY A 110 -7.31 -1.56 -13.91
N ARG A 111 -6.28 -1.97 -13.14
CA ARG A 111 -5.00 -2.53 -13.60
C ARG A 111 -4.24 -1.60 -14.55
N ILE A 112 -4.43 -0.29 -14.39
CA ILE A 112 -3.72 0.73 -15.15
C ILE A 112 -2.62 1.30 -14.24
N ASN A 113 -1.38 1.28 -14.72
CA ASN A 113 -0.25 1.93 -14.05
C ASN A 113 0.17 3.20 -14.80
N LEU A 114 1.09 3.97 -14.22
CA LEU A 114 1.55 5.22 -14.81
C LEU A 114 2.17 5.03 -16.21
N THR A 115 2.90 3.94 -16.43
CA THR A 115 3.50 3.62 -17.73
C THR A 115 2.43 3.41 -18.79
N THR A 116 1.36 2.69 -18.47
CA THR A 116 0.21 2.50 -19.38
C THR A 116 -0.46 3.83 -19.72
N LEU A 117 -0.66 4.71 -18.74
CA LEU A 117 -1.24 6.03 -18.97
C LEU A 117 -0.37 6.91 -19.86
N LYS A 118 0.95 6.95 -19.61
CA LYS A 118 1.90 7.69 -20.45
C LYS A 118 1.89 7.18 -21.89
N LYS A 119 1.89 5.86 -22.09
CA LYS A 119 1.81 5.25 -23.43
C LYS A 119 0.51 5.62 -24.15
N ALA A 120 -0.63 5.55 -23.45
CA ALA A 120 -1.92 5.95 -24.02
C ALA A 120 -1.92 7.44 -24.44
N PHE A 121 -1.37 8.31 -23.57
CA PHE A 121 -1.25 9.74 -23.88
C PHE A 121 -0.32 10.00 -25.07
N GLN A 122 0.82 9.33 -25.16
CA GLN A 122 1.74 9.46 -26.30
C GLN A 122 1.13 8.96 -27.62
N PHE A 123 0.27 7.95 -27.56
CA PHE A 123 -0.33 7.35 -28.75
C PHE A 123 -1.42 8.24 -29.38
N GLY A 124 -2.30 8.84 -28.57
CA GLY A 124 -3.42 9.62 -29.10
C GLY A 124 -3.98 10.65 -28.11
N GLY A 125 -3.13 11.18 -27.23
CA GLY A 125 -3.43 12.29 -26.35
C GLY A 125 -4.66 12.05 -25.48
N TYR A 126 -5.57 13.03 -25.52
CA TYR A 126 -6.80 13.03 -24.72
C TYR A 126 -7.70 11.83 -25.03
N ASP A 127 -7.95 11.55 -26.31
CA ASP A 127 -8.94 10.54 -26.72
C ASP A 127 -8.50 9.13 -26.34
N SER A 128 -7.20 8.83 -26.44
CA SER A 128 -6.66 7.54 -26.03
C SER A 128 -6.71 7.34 -24.52
N VAL A 129 -6.43 8.38 -23.73
CA VAL A 129 -6.57 8.34 -22.26
C VAL A 129 -8.05 8.21 -21.87
N LYS A 130 -8.94 8.95 -22.54
CA LYS A 130 -10.38 8.85 -22.34
C LYS A 130 -10.89 7.44 -22.64
N MET A 131 -10.53 6.87 -23.79
CA MET A 131 -10.91 5.51 -24.16
C MET A 131 -10.47 4.50 -23.10
N LEU A 132 -9.22 4.59 -22.63
CA LEU A 132 -8.68 3.70 -21.60
C LEU A 132 -9.41 3.82 -20.24
N LEU A 133 -9.80 5.03 -19.83
CA LEU A 133 -10.42 5.27 -18.51
C LEU A 133 -11.94 5.12 -18.49
N ALA A 134 -12.59 5.42 -19.63
CA ALA A 134 -14.04 5.45 -19.79
C ALA A 134 -14.62 4.15 -20.37
N GLU A 135 -13.76 3.22 -20.84
CA GLU A 135 -14.13 1.87 -21.24
C GLU A 135 -15.07 1.24 -20.21
N ASN A 136 -16.16 0.61 -20.65
CA ASN A 136 -17.06 -0.07 -19.74
C ASN A 136 -16.56 -1.49 -19.45
N ILE A 137 -16.37 -1.81 -18.17
CA ILE A 137 -16.17 -3.18 -17.68
C ILE A 137 -17.38 -3.53 -16.82
N ASN A 138 -18.09 -4.60 -17.17
CA ASN A 138 -19.32 -5.04 -16.49
C ASN A 138 -20.37 -3.91 -16.39
N ASN A 139 -20.64 -3.23 -17.50
CA ASN A 139 -21.58 -2.11 -17.62
C ASN A 139 -21.26 -0.87 -16.75
N LYS A 140 -20.07 -0.81 -16.14
CA LYS A 140 -19.60 0.36 -15.37
C LYS A 140 -18.32 0.91 -15.98
N PRO A 141 -18.08 2.23 -15.93
CA PRO A 141 -16.81 2.79 -16.35
C PRO A 141 -15.66 2.14 -15.59
N ARG A 142 -14.61 1.74 -16.31
CA ARG A 142 -13.39 1.12 -15.76
C ARG A 142 -12.78 1.99 -14.68
N VAL A 143 -12.74 3.31 -14.90
CA VAL A 143 -12.32 4.29 -13.91
C VAL A 143 -13.36 5.41 -13.77
N THR A 144 -13.64 6.14 -14.85
CA THR A 144 -14.53 7.31 -14.83
C THR A 144 -14.90 7.74 -16.24
N LYS A 145 -16.10 8.34 -16.39
CA LYS A 145 -16.54 9.08 -17.59
C LYS A 145 -16.52 10.60 -17.38
N ASN A 146 -16.08 11.07 -16.22
CA ASN A 146 -16.08 12.49 -15.90
C ASN A 146 -14.97 13.21 -16.70
N GLU A 147 -15.37 13.98 -17.72
CA GLU A 147 -14.46 14.70 -18.62
C GLU A 147 -13.51 15.65 -17.85
N LYS A 148 -13.97 16.32 -16.79
CA LYS A 148 -13.10 17.21 -15.99
C LYS A 148 -11.97 16.44 -15.32
N THR A 149 -12.27 15.24 -14.82
CA THR A 149 -11.25 14.36 -14.21
C THR A 149 -10.28 13.84 -15.25
N ILE A 150 -10.77 13.44 -16.43
CA ILE A 150 -9.93 12.95 -17.53
C ILE A 150 -9.00 14.05 -18.03
N LYS A 151 -9.53 15.27 -18.21
CA LYS A 151 -8.74 16.44 -18.58
C LYS A 151 -7.65 16.73 -17.56
N ALA A 152 -7.95 16.74 -16.26
CA ALA A 152 -6.95 16.95 -15.21
C ALA A 152 -5.83 15.88 -15.22
N ILE A 153 -6.14 14.64 -15.57
CA ILE A 153 -5.15 13.57 -15.75
C ILE A 153 -4.25 13.88 -16.95
N VAL A 154 -4.86 14.21 -18.10
CA VAL A 154 -4.14 14.52 -19.35
C VAL A 154 -3.24 15.74 -19.18
N ASP A 155 -3.75 16.83 -18.61
CA ASP A 155 -2.98 18.05 -18.33
C ASP A 155 -1.77 17.75 -17.44
N ARG A 156 -1.95 16.86 -16.45
CA ARG A 156 -0.87 16.45 -15.55
C ARG A 156 0.17 15.55 -16.23
N LEU A 157 -0.21 14.76 -17.22
CA LEU A 157 0.72 13.97 -18.04
C LEU A 157 1.56 14.89 -18.93
N ASP A 158 0.90 15.85 -19.60
CA ASP A 158 1.55 16.83 -20.48
C ASP A 158 2.56 17.74 -19.75
N GLN A 159 2.19 18.28 -18.59
CA GLN A 159 3.07 19.15 -17.79
C GLN A 159 4.38 18.49 -17.37
N ARG A 160 4.36 17.17 -17.12
CA ARG A 160 5.51 16.42 -16.62
C ARG A 160 6.40 15.90 -17.73
N ASP A 161 5.85 15.56 -18.89
CA ASP A 161 6.63 15.15 -20.06
C ASP A 161 7.43 16.35 -20.64
N LYS A 162 6.89 17.58 -20.52
CA LYS A 162 7.63 18.82 -20.82
C LYS A 162 8.81 19.07 -19.86
N THR A 163 8.67 18.81 -18.56
CA THR A 163 9.79 18.94 -17.60
C THR A 163 10.89 17.91 -17.82
N ASP A 164 10.54 16.69 -18.23
CA ASP A 164 11.53 15.64 -18.53
C ASP A 164 12.29 15.94 -19.84
N SER A 165 11.65 16.61 -20.80
CA SER A 165 12.25 16.99 -22.09
C SER A 165 13.20 18.19 -22.00
N ILE A 166 12.96 19.12 -21.07
CA ILE A 166 13.84 20.30 -20.82
C ILE A 166 15.05 19.91 -19.92
N GLY A 167 14.97 18.79 -19.20
CA GLY A 167 15.98 18.32 -18.26
C GLY A 167 17.25 17.70 -18.87
N LEU A 168 17.33 17.51 -20.19
CA LEU A 168 18.52 16.92 -20.84
C LEU A 168 19.68 17.91 -21.06
N HIS A 169 19.57 19.17 -20.63
CA HIS A 169 20.61 20.20 -20.89
C HIS A 169 21.07 21.08 -19.73
N ARG A 170 20.80 20.74 -18.46
CA ARG A 170 21.49 21.40 -17.33
C ARG A 170 21.86 20.41 -16.23
N ARG A 171 23.12 19.95 -16.25
CA ARG A 171 23.80 19.55 -15.01
C ARG A 171 24.16 20.82 -14.25
N HIS A 172 23.67 21.01 -13.03
CA HIS A 172 24.28 21.79 -11.94
C HIS A 172 23.43 21.70 -10.65
N PRO A 173 23.99 21.99 -9.46
CA PRO A 173 24.34 20.95 -8.50
C PRO A 173 23.30 20.73 -7.40
N MET A 174 23.47 19.57 -6.78
CA MET A 174 22.81 19.02 -5.61
C MET A 174 22.59 20.06 -4.49
N GLN A 175 21.33 20.44 -4.22
CA GLN A 175 20.94 20.99 -2.93
C GLN A 175 20.26 19.93 -2.07
N ARG A 176 20.89 19.65 -0.92
CA ARG A 176 20.39 18.76 0.14
C ARG A 176 19.08 19.29 0.71
N SER A 177 17.95 18.74 0.28
CA SER A 177 16.68 18.88 0.97
C SER A 177 16.65 17.96 2.19
N ARG A 178 16.60 18.55 3.39
CA ARG A 178 16.31 17.84 4.64
C ARG A 178 14.82 17.46 4.62
N TYR A 179 14.51 16.20 4.30
CA TYR A 179 13.16 15.66 4.46
C TYR A 179 12.95 15.21 5.91
N GLY A 180 12.31 16.08 6.70
CA GLY A 180 11.49 15.64 7.83
C GLY A 180 10.23 14.99 7.28
N VAL A 181 10.08 13.69 7.49
CA VAL A 181 8.86 12.95 7.18
C VAL A 181 8.11 12.87 8.50
N ASP A 182 7.12 13.74 8.67
CA ASP A 182 6.14 13.59 9.76
C ASP A 182 5.24 12.40 9.43
N LEU A 183 5.69 11.22 9.85
CA LEU A 183 4.83 10.08 10.08
C LEU A 183 4.16 10.30 11.43
N CYS A 184 2.85 10.57 11.43
CA CYS A 184 2.06 10.49 12.65
C CYS A 184 2.24 9.08 13.27
N PRO A 185 2.70 8.96 14.52
CA PRO A 185 3.10 7.68 15.12
C PRO A 185 1.98 6.63 15.25
N THR A 186 0.72 7.03 15.13
CA THR A 186 -0.42 6.16 15.47
C THR A 186 -0.94 5.29 14.32
N ALA A 187 -0.44 5.45 13.10
CA ALA A 187 -0.92 4.72 11.91
C ALA A 187 0.13 3.74 11.33
N VAL A 188 1.15 3.37 12.10
CA VAL A 188 2.23 2.51 11.62
C VAL A 188 1.84 1.02 11.73
N ILE A 189 1.12 0.59 10.68
CA ILE A 189 1.26 -0.68 9.95
C ILE A 189 1.01 -1.97 10.77
N THR A 190 -0.27 -2.25 10.98
CA THR A 190 -0.81 -3.59 11.24
C THR A 190 -1.10 -4.28 9.89
N THR A 191 -0.07 -4.69 9.15
CA THR A 191 -0.24 -5.25 7.80
C THR A 191 0.45 -6.60 7.68
N VAL A 192 -0.32 -7.64 7.34
CA VAL A 192 0.18 -9.00 7.14
C VAL A 192 0.48 -9.21 5.66
N ALA A 193 1.68 -9.66 5.34
CA ALA A 193 2.05 -10.07 3.99
C ALA A 193 1.47 -11.46 3.69
N CYS A 194 0.82 -11.62 2.55
CA CYS A 194 0.31 -12.90 2.06
C CYS A 194 1.32 -13.53 1.08
N PHE A 195 1.59 -14.82 1.25
CA PHE A 195 2.44 -15.63 0.37
C PHE A 195 1.58 -16.65 -0.38
N ILE A 196 1.76 -16.82 -1.70
CA ILE A 196 1.19 -17.95 -2.45
C ILE A 196 2.27 -19.04 -2.53
N ALA A 197 2.08 -20.11 -1.79
CA ALA A 197 2.93 -21.29 -1.81
C ALA A 197 2.45 -22.29 -2.87
N SER A 198 2.57 -21.97 -4.16
CA SER A 198 2.35 -22.98 -5.23
C SER A 198 3.47 -24.04 -5.32
N LEU A 199 4.28 -24.20 -4.28
CA LEU A 199 5.25 -25.27 -4.08
C LEU A 199 5.30 -25.59 -2.59
N MET A 200 4.27 -26.25 -2.07
CA MET A 200 4.30 -26.85 -0.73
C MET A 200 5.00 -28.22 -0.85
N THR A 201 5.97 -28.49 0.01
CA THR A 201 6.08 -29.82 0.62
C THR A 201 5.69 -29.66 2.09
N GLU A 202 5.03 -30.70 2.56
CA GLU A 202 4.36 -30.80 3.85
C GLU A 202 5.32 -30.63 5.02
N GLU A 203 4.75 -30.28 6.17
CA GLU A 203 5.39 -29.93 7.45
C GLU A 203 5.75 -28.44 7.60
N ASN A 204 4.89 -27.74 8.34
CA ASN A 204 5.12 -26.43 8.99
C ASN A 204 5.50 -25.25 8.10
N LYS A 205 4.51 -24.50 7.60
CA LYS A 205 4.72 -23.12 7.10
C LYS A 205 3.61 -22.14 7.51
N THR A 206 3.36 -22.02 8.81
CA THR A 206 2.92 -20.76 9.42
C THR A 206 4.13 -19.81 9.48
N LEU A 207 4.40 -19.12 8.38
CA LEU A 207 5.48 -18.14 8.31
C LEU A 207 4.95 -16.81 7.74
N VAL A 208 4.52 -15.96 8.67
CA VAL A 208 4.44 -14.51 8.49
C VAL A 208 5.83 -13.96 8.79
N VAL A 209 6.58 -13.49 7.78
CA VAL A 209 7.95 -12.95 7.98
C VAL A 209 8.08 -11.50 7.55
N ASP A 210 8.36 -10.70 8.59
CA ASP A 210 9.35 -9.62 8.78
C ASP A 210 9.76 -8.70 7.61
N CYS A 211 9.79 -7.40 7.91
CA CYS A 211 10.48 -6.36 7.16
C CYS A 211 11.31 -5.47 8.11
N ASN A 212 12.33 -6.01 8.78
CA ASN A 212 13.32 -5.22 9.50
C ASN A 212 14.36 -4.59 8.57
N LYS A 213 14.35 -3.26 8.48
CA LYS A 213 15.49 -2.34 8.70
C LYS A 213 15.08 -0.90 8.33
N VAL A 214 14.71 -0.08 9.31
CA VAL A 214 15.14 1.33 9.40
C VAL A 214 15.20 1.74 10.87
N LYS A 215 16.30 1.41 11.56
CA LYS A 215 16.73 2.23 12.70
C LYS A 215 17.58 3.36 12.12
N ARG A 216 17.12 4.61 12.22
CA ARG A 216 18.02 5.77 12.10
C ARG A 216 18.86 5.80 13.38
N VAL A 217 20.16 5.57 13.24
CA VAL A 217 21.15 6.02 14.22
C VAL A 217 21.23 7.56 14.08
N PRO A 218 21.15 8.36 15.14
CA PRO A 218 21.39 9.79 15.04
C PRO A 218 22.86 10.05 14.67
N GLU A 219 23.09 10.76 13.56
CA GLU A 219 24.37 11.39 13.20
C GLU A 219 24.76 12.40 14.29
N LYS A 220 25.40 11.95 15.36
CA LYS A 220 26.09 12.82 16.34
C LYS A 220 27.07 12.05 17.25
N VAL A 221 27.76 11.04 16.73
CA VAL A 221 28.97 10.49 17.38
C VAL A 221 29.95 9.97 16.31
N MET A 222 30.49 10.86 15.47
CA MET A 222 31.69 10.60 14.64
C MET A 222 32.48 11.90 14.42
N THR A 223 32.72 12.63 15.50
CA THR A 223 33.84 13.57 15.64
C THR A 223 34.39 13.40 17.04
N ALA A 224 34.96 12.23 17.29
CA ALA A 224 35.93 11.92 18.32
C ALA A 224 36.44 10.50 18.02
N LEU A 225 37.76 10.39 17.85
CA LEU A 225 38.56 9.27 17.32
C LEU A 225 38.75 9.32 15.80
#